data_AF-A0A972IF54-F1
#
_entry.id   AF-A0A972IF54-F1
#
_cell.length_a   1.000
_cell.length_b   1.000
_cell.length_c   1.000
_cell.angle_alpha   90.00
_cell.angle_beta   90.00
_cell.angle_gamma   90.00
#
_symmetry.space_group_name_H-M   'P 1'
#
loop_
_entity.id
_entity.type
_entity.pdbx_description
1 polymer ?
#
loop_
_entity_poly.entity_id
_entity_poly.type
_entity_poly.pdbx_seq_one_letter_code
_entity_poly.pdbx_strand_id
1 'polypeptide(L)'
;MARAKKTSNGPGADRFVDMWALAGAHPTNIDLLRRLRSADDRQFGANMDVCGSISERDSKTGKWEETRIVAIRSDVWNPGKEKLQQRLKSLQERRRDQLRRAIQRSGRLDAGQTRQLARRLQHDPVMRLRASDLFHRRLVMKMFHSSGARIRWAGSIEEVTTREVHNSLGSRRRLLSLAAILPGYDYVIALEQNHRTFRIPAVFTFSFFDEQEKQVHYVSIKRKWISVGADFEIASDGRRIGEIDGQLLSFGFNARVSVCDPALAENRQLVDLLTLFTATVGYHRAMRGSVRRRVRAVAAGTSFQHLVEDEEVWLLKNPRRRAA
;
A
#
# COMPACT_ATOMS: atom_id res chain seq x y z
N MET A 1 34.09 30.11 4.95
CA MET A 1 34.78 28.81 5.11
C MET A 1 34.09 27.77 4.23
N ALA A 2 34.73 27.38 3.13
CA ALA A 2 34.17 26.48 2.14
C ALA A 2 34.26 25.03 2.63
N ARG A 3 33.11 24.38 2.81
CA ARG A 3 33.04 22.94 3.13
C ARG A 3 33.35 22.17 1.84
N ALA A 4 34.40 21.37 1.89
CA ALA A 4 34.89 20.59 0.76
C ALA A 4 33.80 19.71 0.15
N LYS A 5 33.64 19.80 -1.17
CA LYS A 5 32.77 18.97 -2.00
C LYS A 5 33.38 17.55 -2.01
N LYS A 6 32.83 16.65 -1.20
CA LYS A 6 33.19 15.23 -1.23
C LYS A 6 32.58 14.63 -2.50
N THR A 7 33.35 14.62 -3.59
CA THR A 7 33.01 13.89 -4.82
C THR A 7 33.32 12.40 -4.59
N SER A 8 32.39 11.66 -3.99
CA SER A 8 32.37 10.20 -4.10
C SER A 8 31.40 9.83 -5.22
N ASN A 9 31.93 9.37 -6.35
CA ASN A 9 31.16 9.00 -7.55
C ASN A 9 30.40 7.66 -7.41
N GLY A 10 29.83 7.37 -6.24
CA GLY A 10 28.99 6.21 -5.98
C GLY A 10 27.74 6.61 -5.17
N PRO A 11 26.63 5.88 -5.29
CA PRO A 11 25.45 6.14 -4.47
C PRO A 11 25.80 5.99 -2.99
N GLY A 12 25.30 6.91 -2.16
CA GLY A 12 25.49 6.88 -0.70
C GLY A 12 24.72 5.73 -0.04
N ALA A 13 23.55 5.40 -0.58
CA ALA A 13 22.77 4.22 -0.19
C ALA A 13 22.27 3.50 -1.46
N ASP A 14 22.38 2.16 -1.45
CA ASP A 14 22.09 1.34 -2.62
C ASP A 14 21.43 0.03 -2.21
N ARG A 15 20.22 -0.21 -2.74
CA ARG A 15 19.41 -1.38 -2.43
C ARG A 15 18.91 -2.04 -3.69
N PHE A 16 18.90 -3.37 -3.69
CA PHE A 16 18.33 -4.18 -4.74
C PHE A 16 17.06 -4.83 -4.22
N VAL A 17 15.95 -4.55 -4.87
CA VAL A 17 14.62 -5.07 -4.55
C VAL A 17 14.30 -6.18 -5.56
N ASP A 18 14.15 -7.41 -5.08
CA ASP A 18 13.80 -8.58 -5.89
C ASP A 18 12.37 -9.01 -5.54
N MET A 19 11.39 -8.64 -6.38
CA MET A 19 9.99 -9.00 -6.16
C MET A 19 9.57 -10.17 -7.05
N TRP A 20 9.02 -11.20 -6.41
CA TRP A 20 8.67 -12.44 -7.06
C TRP A 20 7.27 -12.43 -7.66
N ALA A 21 7.14 -13.23 -8.71
CA ALA A 21 5.92 -13.36 -9.51
C ALA A 21 4.71 -13.89 -8.76
N LEU A 22 4.96 -14.85 -7.88
CA LEU A 22 3.95 -15.55 -7.11
C LEU A 22 4.40 -15.49 -5.66
N ALA A 23 3.57 -14.87 -4.82
CA ALA A 23 3.80 -14.89 -3.37
C ALA A 23 3.81 -16.37 -2.92
N GLY A 24 4.80 -16.76 -2.12
CA GLY A 24 4.96 -18.15 -1.69
C GLY A 24 5.83 -19.04 -2.61
N ALA A 25 6.28 -18.58 -3.78
CA ALA A 25 7.00 -19.44 -4.75
C ALA A 25 8.52 -19.63 -4.52
N HIS A 26 9.10 -19.06 -3.47
CA HIS A 26 10.53 -19.23 -3.20
C HIS A 26 10.82 -20.44 -2.28
N PRO A 27 11.76 -21.35 -2.61
CA PRO A 27 12.06 -22.56 -1.82
C PRO A 27 12.48 -22.30 -0.37
N THR A 28 13.08 -21.14 -0.08
CA THR A 28 13.45 -20.70 1.28
C THR A 28 12.24 -20.39 2.18
N ASN A 29 11.01 -20.42 1.63
CA ASN A 29 9.80 -20.10 2.37
C ASN A 29 9.55 -21.01 3.56
N ILE A 30 9.86 -22.30 3.53
CA ILE A 30 9.43 -23.19 4.62
C ILE A 30 10.14 -22.82 5.93
N ASP A 31 11.45 -22.64 5.89
CA ASP A 31 12.26 -22.35 7.08
C ASP A 31 12.10 -20.89 7.53
N LEU A 32 11.98 -19.96 6.58
CA LEU A 32 11.67 -18.55 6.83
C LEU A 32 10.26 -18.39 7.43
N LEU A 33 9.23 -19.00 6.84
CA LEU A 33 7.85 -18.99 7.37
C LEU A 33 7.76 -19.63 8.75
N ARG A 34 8.58 -20.66 9.03
CA ARG A 34 8.66 -21.28 10.36
C ARG A 34 9.27 -20.32 11.39
N ARG A 35 10.38 -19.64 11.05
CA ARG A 35 10.99 -18.59 11.89
C ARG A 35 10.07 -17.38 12.09
N LEU A 36 9.29 -17.04 11.06
CA LEU A 36 8.32 -15.95 11.06
C LEU A 36 7.10 -16.22 11.94
N ARG A 37 6.60 -17.46 11.97
CA ARG A 37 5.51 -17.88 12.88
C ARG A 37 5.94 -17.88 14.35
N SER A 38 7.24 -18.05 14.63
CA SER A 38 7.82 -17.99 15.97
C SER A 38 8.42 -16.63 16.33
N ALA A 39 8.37 -15.64 15.44
CA ALA A 39 8.94 -14.33 15.70
C ALA A 39 8.11 -13.59 16.76
N ASP A 40 8.76 -12.92 17.70
CA ASP A 40 8.14 -12.09 18.75
C ASP A 40 7.29 -10.93 18.20
N ASP A 41 7.34 -10.67 16.89
CA ASP A 41 6.73 -9.53 16.22
C ASP A 41 5.33 -9.85 15.68
N ARG A 42 4.31 -9.30 16.35
CA ARG A 42 2.89 -9.41 15.98
C ARG A 42 2.55 -8.82 14.61
N GLN A 43 3.47 -8.07 13.98
CA GLN A 43 3.25 -7.49 12.66
C GLN A 43 3.30 -8.52 11.52
N PHE A 44 3.93 -9.68 11.73
CA PHE A 44 3.91 -10.80 10.79
C PHE A 44 2.88 -11.85 11.23
N GLY A 45 1.78 -11.96 10.48
CA GLY A 45 0.67 -12.87 10.81
C GLY A 45 0.54 -14.06 9.86
N ALA A 46 -0.34 -15.01 10.21
CA ALA A 46 -0.62 -16.21 9.41
C ALA A 46 -1.14 -15.92 7.98
N ASN A 47 -1.64 -14.72 7.73
CA ASN A 47 -2.20 -14.29 6.44
C ASN A 47 -1.21 -13.46 5.60
N MET A 48 0.09 -13.57 5.88
CA MET A 48 1.16 -12.91 5.14
C MET A 48 1.87 -13.92 4.23
N ASP A 49 2.02 -13.56 2.96
CA ASP A 49 2.84 -14.33 2.02
C ASP A 49 4.10 -13.54 1.68
N VAL A 50 5.26 -14.18 1.75
CA VAL A 50 6.52 -13.56 1.32
C VAL A 50 6.53 -13.44 -0.20
N CYS A 51 6.89 -12.26 -0.69
CA CYS A 51 6.78 -11.87 -2.10
C CYS A 51 8.03 -11.19 -2.65
N GLY A 52 9.09 -11.08 -1.87
CA GLY A 52 10.38 -10.58 -2.34
C GLY A 52 11.42 -10.47 -1.24
N SER A 53 12.64 -10.15 -1.63
CA SER A 53 13.75 -9.85 -0.74
C SER A 53 14.42 -8.53 -1.13
N ILE A 54 15.19 -7.98 -0.21
CA ILE A 54 15.96 -6.77 -0.41
C ILE A 54 17.40 -7.02 0.02
N SER A 55 18.31 -6.76 -0.90
CA SER A 55 19.73 -6.75 -0.64
C SER A 55 20.23 -5.32 -0.51
N GLU A 56 21.13 -5.09 0.43
CA GLU A 56 21.80 -3.81 0.64
C GLU A 56 23.27 -3.96 0.27
N ARG A 57 23.84 -2.95 -0.39
CA ARG A 57 25.26 -2.96 -0.75
C ARG A 57 26.08 -2.39 0.40
N ASP A 58 26.96 -3.20 0.97
CA ASP A 58 27.86 -2.73 2.01
C ASP A 58 28.83 -1.69 1.45
N SER A 59 28.91 -0.54 2.12
CA SER A 59 29.67 0.62 1.64
C SER A 59 31.18 0.44 1.71
N LYS A 60 31.68 -0.53 2.50
CA LYS A 60 33.12 -0.77 2.72
C LYS A 60 33.67 -1.88 1.82
N THR A 61 32.92 -2.96 1.69
CA THR A 61 33.29 -4.19 0.96
C THR A 61 32.70 -4.23 -0.45
N GLY A 62 31.66 -3.45 -0.70
CA GLY A 62 30.94 -3.42 -1.97
C GLY A 62 30.08 -4.67 -2.24
N LYS A 63 30.03 -5.62 -1.28
CA LYS A 63 29.24 -6.86 -1.38
C LYS A 63 27.76 -6.57 -1.17
N TRP A 64 26.92 -7.38 -1.81
CA TRP A 64 25.48 -7.37 -1.61
C TRP A 64 25.12 -8.38 -0.53
N GLU A 65 24.36 -7.94 0.47
CA GLU A 65 23.85 -8.79 1.53
C GLU A 65 22.34 -8.70 1.58
N GLU A 66 21.65 -9.85 1.58
CA GLU A 66 20.21 -9.87 1.82
C GLU A 66 19.95 -9.47 3.27
N THR A 67 19.30 -8.33 3.46
CA THR A 67 19.09 -7.73 4.79
C THR A 67 17.64 -7.74 5.20
N ARG A 68 16.72 -7.83 4.23
CA ARG A 68 15.28 -7.72 4.48
C ARG A 68 14.47 -8.63 3.57
N ILE A 69 13.26 -8.93 4.01
CA ILE A 69 12.22 -9.63 3.27
C ILE A 69 10.97 -8.75 3.14
N VAL A 70 10.21 -8.97 2.08
CA VAL A 70 8.96 -8.26 1.81
C VAL A 70 7.81 -9.26 1.75
N ALA A 71 6.73 -8.94 2.46
CA ALA A 71 5.54 -9.77 2.52
C ALA A 71 4.26 -8.97 2.29
N ILE A 72 3.24 -9.64 1.76
CA ILE A 72 1.94 -9.07 1.43
C ILE A 72 0.84 -9.75 2.25
N ARG A 73 -0.15 -8.98 2.73
CA ARG A 73 -1.39 -9.53 3.31
C ARG A 73 -2.23 -10.21 2.24
N SER A 74 -2.14 -11.52 2.10
CA SER A 74 -2.78 -12.27 1.02
C SER A 74 -4.29 -12.31 1.14
N ASP A 75 -4.80 -12.36 2.37
CA ASP A 75 -6.24 -12.35 2.66
C ASP A 75 -6.93 -11.01 2.37
N VAL A 76 -6.16 -9.93 2.17
CA VAL A 76 -6.64 -8.62 1.74
C VAL A 76 -6.42 -8.42 0.24
N TRP A 77 -5.24 -8.80 -0.25
CA TRP A 77 -4.86 -8.67 -1.66
C TRP A 77 -5.72 -9.56 -2.58
N ASN A 78 -5.95 -10.81 -2.18
CA ASN A 78 -6.70 -11.79 -2.94
C ASN A 78 -7.51 -12.71 -2.00
N PRO A 79 -8.58 -12.19 -1.37
CA PRO A 79 -9.38 -12.97 -0.42
C PRO A 79 -9.98 -14.22 -1.08
N GLY A 80 -9.98 -15.33 -0.33
CA GLY A 80 -10.65 -16.56 -0.73
C GLY A 80 -12.17 -16.39 -0.90
N LYS A 81 -12.80 -17.30 -1.65
CA LYS A 81 -14.24 -17.27 -1.95
C LYS A 81 -15.09 -17.26 -0.67
N GLU A 82 -14.73 -18.06 0.33
CA GLU A 82 -15.44 -18.14 1.61
C GLU A 82 -15.42 -16.80 2.35
N LYS A 83 -14.27 -16.13 2.41
CA LYS A 83 -14.14 -14.81 3.05
C LYS A 83 -15.01 -13.77 2.34
N LEU A 84 -15.05 -13.79 1.00
CA LEU A 84 -15.94 -12.91 0.23
C LEU A 84 -17.43 -13.20 0.50
N GLN A 85 -17.82 -14.47 0.62
CA GLN A 85 -19.19 -14.85 0.98
C GLN A 85 -19.57 -14.37 2.38
N GLN A 86 -18.68 -14.52 3.36
CA GLN A 86 -18.90 -14.02 4.72
C GLN A 86 -19.05 -12.49 4.75
N ARG A 87 -18.19 -11.76 4.01
CA ARG A 87 -18.29 -10.30 3.87
C ARG A 87 -19.62 -9.88 3.21
N LEU A 88 -20.04 -10.58 2.16
CA LEU A 88 -21.34 -10.34 1.51
C LEU A 88 -22.51 -10.54 2.49
N LYS A 89 -22.51 -11.65 3.23
CA LYS A 89 -23.54 -11.95 4.23
C LYS A 89 -23.63 -10.84 5.27
N SER A 90 -22.49 -10.40 5.82
CA SER A 90 -22.46 -9.29 6.78
C SER A 90 -22.97 -7.98 6.19
N LEU A 91 -22.65 -7.68 4.92
CA LEU A 91 -23.16 -6.50 4.23
C LEU A 91 -24.69 -6.55 4.06
N GLN A 92 -25.23 -7.70 3.64
CA GLN A 92 -26.67 -7.90 3.47
C GLN A 92 -27.43 -7.87 4.80
N GLU A 93 -26.87 -8.42 5.87
CA GLU A 93 -27.43 -8.36 7.23
C GLU A 93 -27.47 -6.91 7.74
N ARG A 94 -26.36 -6.17 7.64
CA ARG A 94 -26.32 -4.74 8.00
C ARG A 94 -27.33 -3.93 7.20
N ARG A 95 -27.48 -4.20 5.90
CA ARG A 95 -28.46 -3.52 5.05
C ARG A 95 -29.89 -3.84 5.47
N ARG A 96 -30.19 -5.11 5.76
CA ARG A 96 -31.49 -5.54 6.28
C ARG A 96 -31.83 -4.82 7.58
N ASP A 97 -30.87 -4.73 8.50
CA ASP A 97 -31.05 -4.03 9.77
C ASP A 97 -31.26 -2.52 9.59
N GLN A 98 -30.54 -1.88 8.67
CA GLN A 98 -30.75 -0.48 8.32
C GLN A 98 -32.16 -0.23 7.78
N LEU A 99 -32.61 -1.06 6.83
CA LEU A 99 -33.95 -0.94 6.24
C LEU A 99 -35.05 -1.20 7.27
N ARG A 100 -34.84 -2.18 8.16
CA ARG A 100 -35.73 -2.48 9.28
C ARG A 100 -35.80 -1.28 10.25
N ARG A 101 -34.66 -0.73 10.66
CA ARG A 101 -34.59 0.44 11.57
C ARG A 101 -35.18 1.71 10.96
N ALA A 102 -35.14 1.83 9.63
CA ALA A 102 -35.79 2.93 8.90
C ALA A 102 -37.32 2.83 8.89
N ILE A 103 -37.89 1.63 9.08
CA ILE A 103 -39.33 1.42 9.24
C ILE A 103 -39.71 1.59 10.72
N GLN A 104 -38.97 0.94 11.62
CA GLN A 104 -39.20 1.01 13.06
C GLN A 104 -37.89 0.97 13.83
N ARG A 105 -37.60 2.03 14.60
CA ARG A 105 -36.33 2.19 15.32
C ARG A 105 -36.10 1.12 16.39
N SER A 106 -37.15 0.71 17.12
CA SER A 106 -37.10 -0.27 18.22
C SER A 106 -38.39 -1.11 18.29
N GLY A 107 -38.33 -2.31 18.87
CA GLY A 107 -39.50 -3.22 18.99
C GLY A 107 -39.66 -4.21 17.83
N ARG A 108 -40.71 -5.04 17.84
CA ARG A 108 -41.01 -5.96 16.72
C ARG A 108 -41.83 -5.24 15.65
N LEU A 109 -41.56 -5.58 14.38
CA LEU A 109 -42.37 -5.11 13.25
C LEU A 109 -43.77 -5.73 13.31
N ASP A 110 -44.79 -4.93 13.03
CA ASP A 110 -46.13 -5.45 12.78
C ASP A 110 -46.23 -6.15 11.40
N ALA A 111 -47.38 -6.74 11.09
CA ALA A 111 -47.60 -7.47 9.83
C ALA A 111 -47.52 -6.56 8.59
N GLY A 112 -47.97 -5.30 8.68
CA GLY A 112 -47.88 -4.32 7.60
C GLY A 112 -46.43 -3.90 7.33
N GLN A 113 -45.71 -3.56 8.39
CA GLN A 113 -44.29 -3.19 8.38
C GLN A 113 -43.41 -4.35 7.90
N THR A 114 -43.74 -5.59 8.27
CA THR A 114 -43.03 -6.79 7.78
C THR A 114 -43.19 -6.94 6.27
N ARG A 115 -44.41 -6.76 5.73
CA ARG A 115 -44.66 -6.75 4.28
C ARG A 115 -43.92 -5.61 3.58
N GLN A 116 -43.87 -4.43 4.20
CA GLN A 116 -43.12 -3.29 3.68
C GLN A 116 -41.61 -3.59 3.61
N LEU A 117 -41.03 -4.19 4.66
CA LEU A 117 -39.63 -4.59 4.68
C LEU A 117 -39.33 -5.62 3.59
N ALA A 118 -40.17 -6.66 3.45
CA ALA A 118 -40.01 -7.69 2.44
C ALA A 118 -39.96 -7.10 1.01
N ARG A 119 -40.89 -6.18 0.69
CA ARG A 119 -40.90 -5.46 -0.59
C ARG A 119 -39.62 -4.66 -0.81
N ARG A 120 -39.15 -3.92 0.21
CA ARG A 120 -37.89 -3.17 0.11
C ARG A 120 -36.69 -4.08 -0.15
N LEU A 121 -36.59 -5.20 0.58
CA LEU A 121 -35.49 -6.15 0.41
C LEU A 121 -35.45 -6.78 -0.99
N GLN A 122 -36.60 -7.06 -1.60
CA GLN A 122 -36.69 -7.66 -2.95
C GLN A 122 -36.10 -6.76 -4.04
N HIS A 123 -36.23 -5.45 -3.90
CA HIS A 123 -35.74 -4.45 -4.87
C HIS A 123 -34.42 -3.80 -4.47
N ASP A 124 -33.90 -4.08 -3.27
CA ASP A 124 -32.67 -3.47 -2.81
C ASP A 124 -31.43 -4.03 -3.56
N PRO A 125 -30.58 -3.15 -4.11
CA PRO A 125 -29.45 -3.59 -4.93
C PRO A 125 -28.38 -4.35 -4.14
N VAL A 126 -28.24 -4.10 -2.83
CA VAL A 126 -27.28 -4.83 -1.97
C VAL A 126 -27.74 -6.27 -1.75
N MET A 127 -29.05 -6.48 -1.63
CA MET A 127 -29.63 -7.83 -1.47
C MET A 127 -29.44 -8.70 -2.71
N ARG A 128 -29.22 -8.10 -3.88
CA ARG A 128 -29.00 -8.80 -5.16
C ARG A 128 -27.53 -9.03 -5.49
N LEU A 129 -26.60 -8.55 -4.66
CA LEU A 129 -25.17 -8.74 -4.87
C LEU A 129 -24.76 -10.20 -4.75
N ARG A 130 -23.76 -10.58 -5.54
CA ARG A 130 -23.00 -11.82 -5.42
C ARG A 130 -21.61 -11.53 -4.89
N ALA A 131 -20.94 -12.56 -4.36
CA ALA A 131 -19.59 -12.41 -3.81
C ALA A 131 -18.58 -11.92 -4.87
N SER A 132 -18.80 -12.25 -6.14
CA SER A 132 -18.00 -11.77 -7.28
C SER A 132 -18.13 -10.28 -7.56
N ASP A 133 -19.21 -9.65 -7.09
CA ASP A 133 -19.50 -8.23 -7.35
C ASP A 133 -18.77 -7.30 -6.34
N LEU A 134 -18.09 -7.86 -5.34
CA LEU A 134 -17.38 -7.12 -4.30
C LEU A 134 -15.92 -6.79 -4.70
N PHE A 135 -15.50 -5.55 -4.50
CA PHE A 135 -14.13 -5.10 -4.74
C PHE A 135 -13.33 -5.04 -3.42
N HIS A 136 -12.64 -6.13 -3.09
CA HIS A 136 -11.88 -6.25 -1.82
C HIS A 136 -10.36 -6.16 -1.99
N ARG A 137 -9.82 -6.04 -3.21
CA ARG A 137 -8.36 -6.03 -3.43
C ARG A 137 -7.72 -4.73 -2.94
N ARG A 138 -6.96 -4.80 -1.85
CA ARG A 138 -6.13 -3.72 -1.31
C ARG A 138 -4.72 -4.25 -1.02
N LEU A 139 -3.70 -3.51 -1.41
CA LEU A 139 -2.31 -3.84 -1.12
C LEU A 139 -1.99 -3.41 0.32
N VAL A 140 -1.56 -4.36 1.13
CA VAL A 140 -0.90 -4.11 2.42
C VAL A 140 0.40 -4.88 2.39
N MET A 141 1.50 -4.15 2.25
CA MET A 141 2.84 -4.70 2.11
C MET A 141 3.68 -4.32 3.33
N LYS A 142 4.48 -5.26 3.82
CA LYS A 142 5.33 -5.09 4.99
C LYS A 142 6.74 -5.55 4.67
N MET A 143 7.71 -4.79 5.16
CA MET A 143 9.13 -5.10 5.08
C MET A 143 9.62 -5.51 6.46
N PHE A 144 10.52 -6.50 6.52
CA PHE A 144 11.09 -6.99 7.76
C PHE A 144 12.59 -7.18 7.62
N HIS A 145 13.36 -6.83 8.64
CA HIS A 145 14.76 -7.21 8.75
C HIS A 145 14.88 -8.73 8.90
N SER A 146 15.73 -9.34 8.07
CA SER A 146 16.05 -10.77 8.07
C SER A 146 17.51 -11.06 8.47
N SER A 147 18.32 -10.03 8.73
CA SER A 147 19.68 -10.18 9.22
C SER A 147 19.70 -10.69 10.68
N GLY A 148 19.95 -11.99 10.87
CA GLY A 148 20.15 -12.63 12.17
C GLY A 148 19.10 -13.69 12.53
N ALA A 149 19.01 -14.03 13.83
CA ALA A 149 18.11 -15.09 14.31
C ALA A 149 16.64 -14.64 14.48
N ARG A 150 16.37 -13.33 14.51
CA ARG A 150 15.04 -12.76 14.75
C ARG A 150 14.62 -11.86 13.60
N ILE A 151 13.36 -11.96 13.22
CA ILE A 151 12.74 -11.13 12.19
C ILE A 151 12.02 -9.97 12.86
N ARG A 152 12.25 -8.75 12.38
CA ARG A 152 11.68 -7.52 12.95
C ARG A 152 11.06 -6.66 11.87
N TRP A 153 9.89 -6.11 12.14
CA TRP A 153 9.22 -5.18 11.25
C TRP A 153 10.07 -3.93 11.00
N ALA A 154 10.23 -3.60 9.71
CA ALA A 154 11.03 -2.48 9.23
C ALA A 154 10.17 -1.39 8.56
N GLY A 155 8.86 -1.62 8.43
CA GLY A 155 7.93 -0.66 7.87
C GLY A 155 6.83 -1.32 7.04
N SER A 156 5.81 -0.53 6.73
CA SER A 156 4.64 -0.94 5.95
C SER A 156 4.28 0.12 4.93
N ILE A 157 3.76 -0.32 3.79
CA ILE A 157 3.14 0.55 2.78
C ILE A 157 1.82 -0.07 2.32
N GLU A 158 0.76 0.74 2.32
CA GLU A 158 -0.60 0.27 2.14
C GLU A 158 -1.40 1.18 1.17
N GLU A 159 -2.25 0.59 0.33
CA GLU A 159 -3.25 1.36 -0.45
C GLU A 159 -4.26 2.04 0.48
N VAL A 160 -4.53 3.33 0.22
CA VAL A 160 -5.63 4.08 0.84
C VAL A 160 -6.74 4.23 -0.20
N THR A 161 -7.53 3.17 -0.34
CA THR A 161 -8.47 2.97 -1.45
C THR A 161 -9.58 4.02 -1.51
N THR A 162 -9.96 4.57 -0.37
CA THR A 162 -10.90 5.70 -0.24
C THR A 162 -10.33 6.98 -0.84
N ARG A 163 -9.05 7.29 -0.60
CA ARG A 163 -8.34 8.43 -1.20
C ARG A 163 -8.15 8.24 -2.70
N GLU A 164 -7.83 7.03 -3.14
CA GLU A 164 -7.72 6.71 -4.56
C GLU A 164 -9.02 7.01 -5.31
N VAL A 165 -10.17 6.57 -4.76
CA VAL A 165 -11.49 6.84 -5.34
C VAL A 165 -11.77 8.34 -5.36
N HIS A 166 -11.54 9.04 -4.24
CA HIS A 166 -11.76 10.49 -4.14
C HIS A 166 -10.93 11.27 -5.20
N ASN A 167 -9.62 11.05 -5.23
CA ASN A 167 -8.70 11.73 -6.15
C ASN A 167 -8.99 11.36 -7.62
N SER A 168 -9.39 10.10 -7.86
CA SER A 168 -9.70 9.60 -9.21
C SER A 168 -11.02 10.13 -9.77
N LEU A 169 -12.03 10.38 -8.92
CA LEU A 169 -13.28 11.02 -9.34
C LEU A 169 -13.04 12.45 -9.82
N GLY A 170 -12.28 13.25 -9.06
CA GLY A 170 -11.97 14.63 -9.42
C GLY A 170 -11.08 14.76 -10.65
N SER A 171 -10.04 13.91 -10.75
CA SER A 171 -9.05 13.99 -11.84
C SER A 171 -9.45 13.23 -13.11
N ARG A 172 -10.47 12.37 -13.05
CA ARG A 172 -10.83 11.39 -14.10
C ARG A 172 -9.65 10.47 -14.49
N ARG A 173 -8.72 10.26 -13.56
CA ARG A 173 -7.56 9.35 -13.70
C ARG A 173 -7.64 8.22 -12.70
N ARG A 174 -6.79 7.22 -12.85
CA ARG A 174 -6.66 6.09 -11.91
C ARG A 174 -5.46 6.39 -11.01
N LEU A 175 -5.66 7.31 -10.08
CA LEU A 175 -4.59 7.77 -9.18
C LEU A 175 -4.46 6.79 -8.01
N LEU A 176 -3.21 6.44 -7.70
CA LEU A 176 -2.87 5.61 -6.55
C LEU A 176 -2.56 6.51 -5.36
N SER A 177 -2.99 6.11 -4.18
CA SER A 177 -2.73 6.78 -2.91
C SER A 177 -2.25 5.73 -1.92
N LEU A 178 -1.06 5.93 -1.38
CA LEU A 178 -0.41 5.02 -0.46
C LEU A 178 -0.19 5.71 0.88
N ALA A 179 -0.19 4.94 1.96
CA ALA A 179 0.26 5.36 3.28
C ALA A 179 1.43 4.47 3.68
N ALA A 180 2.50 5.08 4.18
CA ALA A 180 3.64 4.37 4.74
C ALA A 180 3.77 4.64 6.24
N ILE A 181 4.12 3.58 6.97
CA ILE A 181 4.32 3.58 8.42
C ILE A 181 5.70 2.98 8.67
N LEU A 182 6.54 3.70 9.40
CA LEU A 182 7.93 3.31 9.67
C LEU A 182 8.14 3.14 11.19
N PRO A 183 9.06 2.26 11.62
CA PRO A 183 9.33 2.05 13.04
C PRO A 183 9.94 3.30 13.68
N GLY A 184 9.42 3.67 14.85
CA GLY A 184 9.90 4.83 15.60
C GLY A 184 9.62 6.18 14.95
N TYR A 185 8.76 6.22 13.92
CA TYR A 185 8.39 7.45 13.24
C TYR A 185 6.97 7.87 13.63
N ASP A 186 6.83 9.09 14.14
CA ASP A 186 5.56 9.56 14.73
C ASP A 186 4.45 9.85 13.70
N TYR A 187 4.81 9.94 12.43
CA TYR A 187 3.92 10.41 11.37
C TYR A 187 3.60 9.30 10.36
N VAL A 188 2.34 9.23 9.95
CA VAL A 188 1.96 8.44 8.77
C VAL A 188 2.32 9.24 7.51
N ILE A 189 3.11 8.65 6.63
CA ILE A 189 3.57 9.31 5.40
C ILE A 189 2.57 9.02 4.29
N ALA A 190 1.87 10.06 3.83
CA ALA A 190 0.99 9.96 2.67
C ALA A 190 1.81 10.12 1.37
N LEU A 191 1.69 9.15 0.48
CA LEU A 191 2.40 9.11 -0.80
C LEU A 191 1.38 9.01 -1.92
N GLU A 192 1.20 10.11 -2.65
CA GLU A 192 0.10 10.27 -3.60
C GLU A 192 0.60 10.39 -5.03
N GLN A 193 -0.07 9.67 -5.93
CA GLN A 193 0.13 9.85 -7.36
C GLN A 193 -0.55 11.15 -7.80
N ASN A 194 0.27 12.09 -8.24
CA ASN A 194 -0.15 13.32 -8.86
C ASN A 194 0.05 13.27 -10.38
N HIS A 195 -0.76 14.03 -11.10
CA HIS A 195 -0.68 14.13 -12.55
C HIS A 195 -0.97 15.56 -12.97
N ARG A 196 0.02 16.23 -13.57
CA ARG A 196 -0.10 17.64 -13.94
C ARG A 196 -0.81 17.84 -15.29
N THR A 197 -0.61 16.95 -16.27
CA THR A 197 -1.26 16.99 -17.60
C THR A 197 -1.30 15.60 -18.24
N PHE A 198 -2.19 15.37 -19.23
CA PHE A 198 -2.47 14.06 -19.88
C PHE A 198 -1.25 13.27 -20.33
N ARG A 199 -0.15 13.94 -20.65
CA ARG A 199 1.05 13.36 -21.24
C ARG A 199 2.16 13.06 -20.23
N ILE A 200 2.12 13.60 -19.01
CA ILE A 200 3.24 13.46 -18.08
C ILE A 200 3.22 12.06 -17.43
N PRO A 201 4.36 11.36 -17.32
CA PRO A 201 4.44 10.10 -16.60
C PRO A 201 3.92 10.23 -15.16
N ALA A 202 3.60 9.10 -14.52
CA ALA A 202 3.18 9.13 -13.12
C ALA A 202 4.24 9.84 -12.26
N VAL A 203 3.82 10.83 -11.46
CA VAL A 203 4.64 11.46 -10.44
C VAL A 203 4.02 11.12 -9.10
N PHE A 204 4.78 10.49 -8.22
CA PHE A 204 4.39 10.34 -6.83
C PHE A 204 5.06 11.42 -6.02
N THR A 205 4.34 12.00 -5.07
CA THR A 205 4.91 12.98 -4.14
C THR A 205 4.52 12.64 -2.72
N PHE A 206 5.42 12.94 -1.80
CA PHE A 206 5.19 12.83 -0.38
C PHE A 206 6.04 13.88 0.34
N SER A 207 5.70 14.13 1.59
CA SER A 207 6.54 14.89 2.50
C SER A 207 6.86 14.02 3.70
N PHE A 208 8.09 14.13 4.21
CA PHE A 208 8.46 13.53 5.49
C PHE A 208 9.22 14.57 6.32
N PHE A 209 9.00 14.52 7.63
CA PHE A 209 9.75 15.29 8.62
C PHE A 209 11.04 14.54 8.97
N ASP A 210 12.20 15.13 8.68
CA ASP A 210 13.48 14.65 9.18
C ASP A 210 13.64 15.10 10.64
N GLU A 211 13.62 14.14 11.56
CA GLU A 211 13.73 14.41 13.00
C GLU A 211 15.13 14.85 13.42
N GLN A 212 16.17 14.47 12.69
CA GLN A 212 17.55 14.84 12.98
C GLN A 212 17.80 16.31 12.62
N GLU A 213 17.39 16.69 11.41
CA GLU A 213 17.54 18.05 10.88
C GLU A 213 16.37 18.98 11.27
N LYS A 214 15.32 18.44 11.90
CA LYS A 214 14.09 19.15 12.30
C LYS A 214 13.43 19.93 11.17
N GLN A 215 13.39 19.35 9.98
CA GLN A 215 12.84 19.99 8.78
C GLN A 215 11.95 19.04 7.98
N VAL A 216 11.02 19.60 7.20
CA VAL A 216 10.22 18.82 6.26
C VAL A 216 10.90 18.81 4.90
N HIS A 217 11.06 17.62 4.33
CA HIS A 217 11.49 17.42 2.95
C HIS A 217 10.30 17.11 2.06
N TYR A 218 10.29 17.71 0.87
CA TYR A 218 9.29 17.43 -0.16
C TYR A 218 9.90 16.60 -1.27
N VAL A 219 9.48 15.34 -1.35
CA VAL A 219 10.06 14.36 -2.27
C VAL A 219 9.10 14.08 -3.42
N SER A 220 9.67 13.96 -4.62
CA SER A 220 8.99 13.53 -5.82
C SER A 220 9.69 12.32 -6.44
N ILE A 221 8.89 11.35 -6.87
CA ILE A 221 9.32 10.14 -7.58
C ILE A 221 8.66 10.17 -8.95
N LYS A 222 9.41 10.57 -9.98
CA LYS A 222 8.91 10.81 -11.33
C LYS A 222 9.30 9.68 -12.25
N ARG A 223 8.30 9.01 -12.86
CA ARG A 223 8.56 7.95 -13.84
C ARG A 223 9.28 8.51 -15.08
N LYS A 224 10.29 7.80 -15.58
CA LYS A 224 10.99 8.15 -16.83
C LYS A 224 10.07 7.89 -18.04
N TRP A 225 10.22 8.71 -19.09
CA TRP A 225 9.37 8.65 -20.30
C TRP A 225 9.70 7.46 -21.21
N ILE A 226 11.00 7.18 -21.36
CA ILE A 226 11.54 6.14 -22.22
C ILE A 226 12.29 5.19 -21.28
N SER A 227 11.67 4.06 -20.98
CA SER A 227 12.28 2.97 -20.22
C SER A 227 11.67 1.65 -20.67
N VAL A 228 12.51 0.62 -20.83
CA VAL A 228 12.04 -0.75 -21.10
C VAL A 228 11.34 -1.32 -19.86
N GLY A 229 11.77 -0.90 -18.67
CA GLY A 229 11.13 -1.24 -17.41
C GLY A 229 10.44 -0.05 -16.72
N ALA A 230 10.36 -0.08 -15.39
CA ALA A 230 9.66 0.93 -14.60
C ALA A 230 10.66 1.77 -13.80
N ASP A 231 11.29 2.72 -14.50
CA ASP A 231 12.33 3.57 -13.93
C ASP A 231 11.76 4.87 -13.40
N PHE A 232 12.35 5.37 -12.31
CA PHE A 232 11.96 6.62 -11.69
C PHE A 232 13.16 7.49 -11.34
N GLU A 233 13.02 8.79 -11.48
CA GLU A 233 13.92 9.79 -10.90
C GLU A 233 13.38 10.23 -9.55
N ILE A 234 14.26 10.34 -8.55
CA ILE A 234 13.91 10.79 -7.21
C ILE A 234 14.51 12.18 -7.00
N ALA A 235 13.68 13.13 -6.58
CA ALA A 235 14.11 14.48 -6.24
C ALA A 235 13.54 14.91 -4.89
N SER A 236 14.36 15.57 -4.05
CA SER A 236 13.93 16.25 -2.82
C SER A 236 14.14 17.74 -2.99
N ASP A 237 13.16 18.55 -2.61
CA ASP A 237 13.25 20.01 -2.57
C ASP A 237 13.74 20.61 -3.92
N GLY A 238 13.28 20.01 -5.02
CA GLY A 238 13.61 20.39 -6.39
C GLY A 238 14.97 19.90 -6.91
N ARG A 239 15.75 19.19 -6.09
CA ARG A 239 17.07 18.63 -6.48
C ARG A 239 16.99 17.13 -6.66
N ARG A 240 17.58 16.60 -7.73
CA ARG A 240 17.69 15.15 -7.93
C ARG A 240 18.59 14.56 -6.83
N ILE A 241 18.08 13.56 -6.13
CA ILE A 241 18.77 12.88 -5.03
C ILE A 241 19.05 11.41 -5.34
N GLY A 242 18.43 10.84 -6.36
CA GLY A 242 18.56 9.42 -6.65
C GLY A 242 17.71 8.94 -7.82
N GLU A 243 17.63 7.62 -7.95
CA GLU A 243 16.79 6.96 -8.94
C GLU A 243 16.36 5.55 -8.50
N ILE A 244 15.33 5.05 -9.18
CA ILE A 244 14.90 3.66 -9.18
C ILE A 244 15.11 3.17 -10.61
N ASP A 245 15.99 2.19 -10.80
CA ASP A 245 16.25 1.53 -12.07
C ASP A 245 15.59 0.16 -12.04
N GLY A 246 14.48 0.01 -12.76
CA GLY A 246 13.54 -1.09 -12.55
C GLY A 246 13.36 -1.93 -13.80
N GLN A 247 13.61 -3.23 -13.71
CA GLN A 247 13.31 -4.21 -14.75
C GLN A 247 11.98 -4.91 -14.45
N LEU A 248 11.01 -4.71 -15.34
CA LEU A 248 9.72 -5.38 -15.24
C LEU A 248 9.80 -6.74 -15.94
N LEU A 249 9.77 -7.82 -15.16
CA LEU A 249 9.63 -9.19 -15.69
C LEU A 249 8.14 -9.56 -15.73
N SER A 250 7.76 -10.50 -16.59
CA SER A 250 6.37 -10.81 -16.96
C SER A 250 5.41 -11.04 -15.78
N PHE A 251 5.94 -11.33 -14.59
CA PHE A 251 5.14 -11.50 -13.38
C PHE A 251 5.72 -10.87 -12.10
N GLY A 252 6.99 -10.42 -12.07
CA GLY A 252 7.67 -9.84 -10.90
C GLY A 252 8.21 -8.42 -11.14
N PHE A 253 9.01 -7.89 -10.22
CA PHE A 253 9.67 -6.59 -10.40
C PHE A 253 11.00 -6.53 -9.67
N ASN A 254 12.08 -6.35 -10.43
CA ASN A 254 13.42 -6.25 -9.88
C ASN A 254 13.93 -4.84 -10.10
N ALA A 255 14.45 -4.20 -9.06
CA ALA A 255 14.88 -2.82 -9.17
C ALA A 255 16.03 -2.48 -8.25
N ARG A 256 16.90 -1.59 -8.74
CA ARG A 256 17.92 -0.94 -7.93
C ARG A 256 17.41 0.43 -7.48
N VAL A 257 17.45 0.67 -6.19
CA VAL A 257 17.14 1.95 -5.55
C VAL A 257 18.45 2.56 -5.12
N SER A 258 18.80 3.72 -5.67
CA SER A 258 20.05 4.41 -5.36
C SER A 258 19.77 5.83 -4.91
N VAL A 259 20.30 6.21 -3.74
CA VAL A 259 20.28 7.57 -3.20
C VAL A 259 21.71 8.09 -3.19
N CYS A 260 21.95 9.15 -3.96
CA CYS A 260 23.27 9.72 -4.20
C CYS A 260 23.59 10.91 -3.28
N ASP A 261 22.57 11.57 -2.72
CA ASP A 261 22.77 12.63 -1.73
C ASP A 261 23.28 12.02 -0.41
N PRO A 262 24.48 12.38 0.08
CA PRO A 262 25.07 11.73 1.25
C PRO A 262 24.26 11.87 2.54
N ALA A 263 23.66 13.04 2.78
CA ALA A 263 22.89 13.27 4.01
C ALA A 263 21.59 12.46 3.99
N LEU A 264 20.89 12.49 2.85
CA LEU A 264 19.65 11.75 2.69
C LEU A 264 19.87 10.23 2.53
N ALA A 265 21.04 9.80 2.07
CA ALA A 265 21.42 8.40 2.03
C ALA A 265 21.62 7.79 3.43
N GLU A 266 22.07 8.58 4.40
CA GLU A 266 22.20 8.14 5.80
C GLU A 266 20.84 8.12 6.52
N ASN A 267 19.83 8.82 5.98
CA ASN A 267 18.47 8.80 6.51
C ASN A 267 17.76 7.47 6.19
N ARG A 268 17.82 6.54 7.15
CA ARG A 268 17.25 5.19 7.02
C ARG A 268 15.75 5.21 6.73
N GLN A 269 14.99 6.12 7.35
CA GLN A 269 13.55 6.22 7.13
C GLN A 269 13.22 6.55 5.68
N LEU A 270 13.95 7.49 5.07
CA LEU A 270 13.79 7.82 3.65
C LEU A 270 14.14 6.63 2.76
N VAL A 271 15.30 5.99 2.99
CA VAL A 271 15.73 4.85 2.16
C VAL A 271 14.76 3.67 2.30
N ASP A 272 14.26 3.39 3.51
CA ASP A 272 13.22 2.38 3.77
C ASP A 272 11.91 2.72 3.06
N LEU A 273 11.46 3.98 3.09
CA LEU A 273 10.28 4.44 2.37
C LEU A 273 10.41 4.28 0.85
N LEU A 274 11.54 4.70 0.28
CA LEU A 274 11.82 4.55 -1.15
C LEU A 274 11.87 3.08 -1.57
N THR A 275 12.41 2.22 -0.69
CA THR A 275 12.45 0.77 -0.89
C THR A 275 11.05 0.16 -0.87
N LEU A 276 10.24 0.51 0.13
CA LEU A 276 8.84 0.10 0.22
C LEU A 276 8.04 0.55 -1.00
N PHE A 277 8.18 1.80 -1.43
CA PHE A 277 7.55 2.30 -2.65
C PHE A 277 7.96 1.45 -3.86
N THR A 278 9.25 1.19 -4.02
CA THR A 278 9.79 0.39 -5.13
C THR A 278 9.19 -1.00 -5.16
N ALA A 279 9.07 -1.67 -4.01
CA ALA A 279 8.44 -2.99 -3.90
C ALA A 279 6.97 -3.00 -4.36
N THR A 280 6.25 -1.87 -4.25
CA THR A 280 4.85 -1.79 -4.75
C THR A 280 4.73 -1.73 -6.28
N VAL A 281 5.79 -1.34 -7.00
CA VAL A 281 5.70 -0.98 -8.43
C VAL A 281 5.16 -2.14 -9.29
N GLY A 282 5.58 -3.38 -9.02
CA GLY A 282 5.06 -4.58 -9.70
C GLY A 282 3.55 -4.76 -9.55
N TYR A 283 2.94 -4.24 -8.48
CA TYR A 283 1.52 -4.36 -8.18
C TYR A 283 0.68 -3.21 -8.75
N HIS A 284 1.29 -2.10 -9.18
CA HIS A 284 0.57 -0.90 -9.61
C HIS A 284 -0.44 -1.15 -10.75
N ARG A 285 -0.17 -2.11 -11.65
CA ARG A 285 -1.12 -2.46 -12.71
C ARG A 285 -2.42 -3.02 -12.15
N ALA A 286 -2.33 -3.94 -11.19
CA ALA A 286 -3.49 -4.55 -10.55
C ALA A 286 -4.24 -3.54 -9.66
N MET A 287 -3.51 -2.70 -8.93
CA MET A 287 -4.03 -1.60 -8.12
C MET A 287 -4.88 -0.64 -8.98
N ARG A 288 -4.32 -0.12 -10.09
CA ARG A 288 -5.06 0.75 -11.04
C ARG A 288 -6.29 0.07 -11.65
N GLY A 289 -6.24 -1.24 -11.84
CA GLY A 289 -7.40 -2.04 -12.24
C GLY A 289 -8.51 -2.03 -11.18
N SER A 290 -8.14 -2.12 -9.90
CA SER A 290 -9.04 -2.02 -8.75
C SER A 290 -9.67 -0.63 -8.65
N VAL A 291 -8.86 0.44 -8.72
CA VAL A 291 -9.33 1.83 -8.71
C VAL A 291 -10.36 2.07 -9.81
N ARG A 292 -10.11 1.63 -11.04
CA ARG A 292 -11.04 1.76 -12.16
C ARG A 292 -12.42 1.15 -11.85
N ARG A 293 -12.44 -0.04 -11.23
CA ARG A 293 -13.70 -0.72 -10.88
C ARG A 293 -14.45 0.04 -9.79
N ARG A 294 -13.75 0.48 -8.74
CA ARG A 294 -14.34 1.27 -7.64
C ARG A 294 -14.93 2.60 -8.12
N VAL A 295 -14.18 3.36 -8.92
CA VAL A 295 -14.65 4.64 -9.48
C VAL A 295 -15.90 4.45 -10.35
N ARG A 296 -15.95 3.40 -11.17
CA ARG A 296 -17.15 3.06 -11.95
C ARG A 296 -18.34 2.72 -11.07
N ALA A 297 -18.13 1.95 -10.01
CA ALA A 297 -19.18 1.60 -9.07
C ALA A 297 -19.74 2.85 -8.38
N VAL A 298 -18.88 3.77 -7.94
CA VAL A 298 -19.33 5.04 -7.37
C VAL A 298 -20.13 5.86 -8.39
N ALA A 299 -19.63 5.99 -9.62
CA ALA A 299 -20.33 6.71 -10.69
C ALA A 299 -21.69 6.08 -11.05
N ALA A 300 -21.84 4.78 -10.89
CA ALA A 300 -23.08 4.04 -11.10
C ALA A 300 -24.01 4.00 -9.87
N GLY A 301 -23.66 4.68 -8.77
CA GLY A 301 -24.43 4.65 -7.52
C GLY A 301 -24.33 3.33 -6.73
N THR A 302 -23.38 2.46 -7.07
CA THR A 302 -23.14 1.16 -6.44
C THR A 302 -21.89 1.15 -5.56
N SER A 303 -21.61 2.27 -4.87
CA SER A 303 -20.42 2.44 -4.01
C SER A 303 -20.29 1.39 -2.91
N PHE A 304 -21.40 0.78 -2.47
CA PHE A 304 -21.42 -0.34 -1.51
C PHE A 304 -20.67 -1.60 -1.98
N GLN A 305 -20.31 -1.70 -3.26
CA GLN A 305 -19.43 -2.75 -3.79
C GLN A 305 -17.97 -2.58 -3.34
N HIS A 306 -17.58 -1.36 -2.93
CA HIS A 306 -16.26 -1.08 -2.38
C HIS A 306 -16.27 -1.38 -0.88
N LEU A 307 -15.63 -2.49 -0.51
CA LEU A 307 -15.41 -2.85 0.88
C LEU A 307 -14.15 -2.15 1.40
N VAL A 308 -14.33 -1.27 2.38
CA VAL A 308 -13.24 -0.60 3.10
C VAL A 308 -13.00 -1.36 4.40
N GLU A 309 -11.75 -1.74 4.65
CA GLU A 309 -11.37 -2.46 5.86
C GLU A 309 -11.21 -1.50 7.05
N ASP A 310 -11.43 -2.02 8.26
CA ASP A 310 -11.33 -1.21 9.47
C ASP A 310 -9.91 -0.64 9.62
N GLU A 311 -8.89 -1.40 9.26
CA GLU A 311 -7.48 -0.99 9.21
C GLU A 311 -7.26 0.25 8.33
N GLU A 312 -7.92 0.35 7.17
CA GLU A 312 -7.86 1.57 6.36
C GLU A 312 -8.60 2.73 7.06
N VAL A 313 -9.76 2.45 7.68
CA VAL A 313 -10.51 3.47 8.42
C VAL A 313 -9.68 4.02 9.59
N TRP A 314 -8.84 3.22 10.24
CA TRP A 314 -7.91 3.67 11.27
C TRP A 314 -6.91 4.72 10.74
N LEU A 315 -6.42 4.57 9.51
CA LEU A 315 -5.54 5.57 8.87
C LEU A 315 -6.25 6.92 8.63
N LEU A 316 -7.57 6.92 8.57
CA LEU A 316 -8.40 8.11 8.31
C LEU A 316 -8.92 8.77 9.59
N LYS A 317 -8.68 8.17 10.76
CA LYS A 317 -9.22 8.70 12.01
C LYS A 317 -8.62 10.05 12.32
N ASN A 318 -9.46 10.97 12.79
CA ASN A 318 -9.03 12.26 13.30
C ASN A 318 -8.27 12.05 14.63
N PRO A 319 -6.94 12.32 14.68
CA PRO A 319 -6.17 12.15 15.90
C PRO A 319 -6.54 13.13 17.00
N ARG A 320 -7.24 14.23 16.67
CA ARG A 320 -7.72 15.25 17.62
C ARG A 320 -9.17 15.00 18.08
N ARG A 321 -9.78 13.88 17.71
CA ARG A 321 -11.11 13.54 18.21
C ARG A 321 -11.00 13.33 19.73
N ARG A 322 -11.65 14.20 20.51
CA ARG A 322 -11.80 13.98 21.95
C ARG A 322 -12.48 12.62 22.16
N ALA A 323 -11.88 11.76 22.99
CA ALA A 323 -12.60 10.61 23.51
C ALA A 323 -13.85 11.15 24.21
N ALA A 324 -15.02 10.70 23.75
CA ALA A 324 -16.30 11.07 24.33
C ALA A 324 -16.60 10.18 25.53
#